data_AF-A0A7S0J8J3-F1
#
_entry.id   AF-A0A7S0J8J3-F1
#
_cell.length_a   1.000
_cell.length_b   1.000
_cell.length_c   1.000
_cell.angle_alpha   90.00
_cell.angle_beta   90.00
_cell.angle_gamma   90.00
#
_symmetry.space_group_name_H-M   'P 1'
#
loop_
_entity.id
_entity.type
_entity.pdbx_description
1 polymer ?
#
loop_
_entity_poly.entity_id
_entity_poly.type
_entity_poly.pdbx_seq_one_letter_code
_entity_poly.pdbx_strand_id
1 'polypeptide(L)'
;MNESGRKAVTFVFAGYKKEMDDFVQYNAGLESRIKYRFHFDDYSVDELVTIINIKIKAKGYKLTPDASAKLASIIDSGTTKELRSKYNGRLTDNLLQWSSDEMNTRLPLNASGEQLITLERQDLQAAIKRFVTARPPTKKDPALIGGAEVEQQLKQWNLAEYSPLFVRAGYRLLIDLLHLDERDVRALGVTKEADVRRAMALVNRLKQEHRQMANEMDALFIDPDTQDIRTWLEKRGLGEYSKLFERHRVDFEVLGDLTYEDIKEMGISEVGPRRKVFREISVWRDDREFKKAEAIRARMIAQENKYFAASAQKIQDDVGQRLGMLRQSLSNK
;
A
#
# COMPACT_ATOMS: atom_id res chain seq x y z
N MET A 1 -18.34 -50.22 11.48
CA MET A 1 -17.07 -49.52 11.79
C MET A 1 -17.32 -48.01 11.73
N ASN A 2 -17.64 -47.41 12.87
CA ASN A 2 -17.66 -45.97 13.06
C ASN A 2 -16.42 -45.60 13.87
N GLU A 3 -15.26 -45.57 13.21
CA GLU A 3 -14.02 -45.06 13.77
C GLU A 3 -13.36 -44.16 12.75
N SER A 4 -13.56 -42.85 12.90
CA SER A 4 -12.54 -41.84 12.61
C SER A 4 -13.08 -40.50 13.06
N GLY A 5 -12.45 -39.92 14.08
CA GLY A 5 -12.66 -38.55 14.55
C GLY A 5 -12.21 -37.50 13.52
N ARG A 6 -12.67 -37.61 12.27
CA ARG A 6 -12.49 -36.58 11.25
C ARG A 6 -13.30 -35.37 11.70
N LYS A 7 -12.61 -34.33 12.19
CA LYS A 7 -13.18 -33.00 12.39
C LYS A 7 -13.95 -32.64 11.12
N ALA A 8 -15.25 -32.38 11.25
CA ALA A 8 -16.06 -31.94 10.12
C ALA A 8 -15.46 -30.64 9.58
N VAL A 9 -15.02 -30.66 8.33
CA VAL A 9 -14.41 -29.49 7.68
C VAL A 9 -15.54 -28.54 7.29
N THR A 10 -15.56 -27.36 7.88
CA THR A 10 -16.51 -26.30 7.54
C THR A 10 -15.87 -25.36 6.53
N PHE A 11 -16.56 -25.12 5.41
CA PHE A 11 -16.16 -24.14 4.41
C PHE A 11 -17.06 -22.92 4.53
N VAL A 12 -16.46 -21.74 4.63
CA VAL A 12 -17.16 -20.44 4.64
C VAL A 12 -16.69 -19.66 3.42
N PHE A 13 -17.63 -19.29 2.56
CA PHE A 13 -17.38 -18.42 1.40
C PHE A 13 -17.97 -17.04 1.72
N ALA A 14 -17.16 -15.98 1.55
CA ALA A 14 -17.56 -14.61 1.85
C ALA A 14 -17.12 -13.69 0.71
N GLY A 15 -18.03 -12.83 0.27
CA GLY A 15 -17.82 -11.90 -0.83
C GLY A 15 -19.02 -10.98 -1.02
N TYR A 16 -18.90 -10.04 -1.95
CA TYR A 16 -20.01 -9.17 -2.34
C TYR A 16 -21.11 -9.97 -3.04
N LYS A 17 -22.36 -9.54 -2.88
CA LYS A 17 -23.55 -10.30 -3.30
C LYS A 17 -23.47 -10.75 -4.76
N LYS A 18 -23.16 -9.82 -5.68
CA LYS A 18 -23.11 -10.12 -7.12
C LYS A 18 -22.03 -11.15 -7.43
N GLU A 19 -20.83 -10.96 -6.90
CA GLU A 19 -19.69 -11.86 -7.09
C GLU A 19 -19.95 -13.25 -6.48
N MET A 20 -20.67 -13.31 -5.36
CA MET A 20 -21.10 -14.58 -4.74
C MET A 20 -22.20 -15.27 -5.53
N ASP A 21 -23.15 -14.52 -6.09
CA ASP A 21 -24.19 -15.05 -6.98
C ASP A 21 -23.54 -15.66 -8.24
N ASP A 22 -22.59 -14.95 -8.86
CA ASP A 22 -21.82 -15.43 -10.02
C ASP A 22 -20.98 -16.69 -9.66
N PHE A 23 -20.32 -16.69 -8.50
CA PHE A 23 -19.53 -17.83 -8.00
C PHE A 23 -20.37 -19.10 -7.83
N VAL A 24 -21.56 -18.97 -7.24
CA VAL A 24 -22.45 -20.11 -7.03
C VAL A 24 -22.98 -20.66 -8.35
N GLN A 25 -23.30 -19.77 -9.30
CA GLN A 25 -23.81 -20.15 -10.62
C GLN A 25 -22.75 -20.77 -11.53
N TYR A 26 -21.46 -20.58 -11.24
CA TYR A 26 -20.35 -21.13 -12.02
C TYR A 26 -20.40 -22.67 -12.14
N ASN A 27 -20.96 -23.36 -11.14
CA ASN A 27 -21.16 -24.80 -11.19
C ASN A 27 -22.45 -25.18 -10.46
N ALA A 28 -23.42 -25.77 -11.18
CA ALA A 28 -24.71 -26.20 -10.62
C ALA A 28 -24.58 -27.15 -9.41
N GLY A 29 -23.47 -27.87 -9.30
CA GLY A 29 -23.14 -28.72 -8.15
C GLY A 29 -22.77 -27.95 -6.88
N LEU A 30 -22.32 -26.69 -6.97
CA LEU A 30 -22.04 -25.84 -5.81
C LEU A 30 -23.32 -25.32 -5.17
N GLU A 31 -24.27 -24.90 -5.99
CA GLU A 31 -25.57 -24.42 -5.52
C GLU A 31 -26.27 -25.43 -4.59
N SER A 32 -26.27 -26.70 -4.98
CA SER A 32 -26.89 -27.78 -4.19
C SER A 32 -26.11 -28.17 -2.93
N ARG A 33 -24.80 -27.87 -2.86
CA ARG A 33 -23.92 -28.21 -1.73
C ARG A 33 -23.79 -27.09 -0.69
N ILE A 34 -24.13 -25.85 -1.06
CA ILE A 34 -24.14 -24.71 -0.13
C ILE A 34 -25.52 -24.60 0.51
N LYS A 35 -25.70 -25.29 1.65
CA LYS A 35 -26.98 -25.37 2.36
C LYS A 35 -27.39 -24.06 3.05
N TYR A 36 -26.43 -23.32 3.58
CA TYR A 36 -26.68 -22.10 4.34
C TYR A 36 -26.14 -20.90 3.57
N ARG A 37 -27.01 -19.91 3.35
CA ARG A 37 -26.66 -18.63 2.73
C ARG A 37 -27.13 -17.53 3.64
N PHE A 38 -26.21 -16.64 4.02
CA PHE A 38 -26.50 -15.48 4.83
C PHE A 38 -26.25 -14.25 3.98
N HIS A 39 -27.27 -13.40 3.87
CA HIS A 39 -27.13 -12.09 3.27
C HIS A 39 -27.10 -11.05 4.38
N PHE A 40 -26.14 -10.13 4.29
CA PHE A 40 -26.04 -9.00 5.18
C PHE A 40 -26.24 -7.76 4.32
N ASP A 41 -27.26 -6.99 4.66
CA ASP A 41 -27.51 -5.70 4.03
C ASP A 41 -26.40 -4.70 4.39
N ASP A 42 -26.24 -3.69 3.55
CA ASP A 42 -25.31 -2.59 3.85
C ASP A 42 -25.80 -1.82 5.07
N TYR A 43 -24.87 -1.44 5.97
CA TYR A 43 -25.23 -0.68 7.15
C TYR A 43 -25.85 0.66 6.77
N SER A 44 -26.98 0.97 7.39
CA SER A 44 -27.57 2.30 7.41
C SER A 44 -26.64 3.30 8.10
N VAL A 45 -26.90 4.60 7.90
CA VAL A 45 -26.11 5.66 8.57
C VAL A 45 -26.19 5.51 10.10
N ASP A 46 -27.35 5.17 10.64
CA ASP A 46 -27.54 4.99 12.09
C ASP A 46 -26.78 3.78 12.65
N GLU A 47 -26.71 2.69 11.88
CA GLU A 47 -25.89 1.53 12.23
C GLU A 47 -24.39 1.85 12.16
N LEU A 48 -23.95 2.61 11.14
CA LEU A 48 -22.57 3.09 11.06
C LEU A 48 -22.21 3.98 12.25
N VAL A 49 -23.10 4.88 12.66
CA VAL A 49 -22.95 5.71 13.87
C VAL A 49 -22.82 4.83 15.12
N THR A 50 -23.66 3.80 15.23
CA THR A 50 -23.62 2.85 16.35
C THR A 50 -22.27 2.13 16.40
N ILE A 51 -21.79 1.61 15.27
CA ILE A 51 -20.50 0.94 15.15
C ILE A 51 -19.35 1.89 15.50
N ILE A 52 -19.39 3.13 15.01
CA ILE A 52 -18.39 4.16 15.33
C ILE A 52 -18.35 4.42 16.83
N ASN A 53 -19.50 4.61 17.48
CA ASN A 53 -19.57 4.84 18.93
C ASN A 53 -18.99 3.68 19.74
N ILE A 54 -19.23 2.43 19.32
CA ILE A 54 -18.63 1.24 19.94
C ILE A 54 -17.10 1.27 19.79
N LYS A 55 -16.60 1.53 18.57
CA LYS A 55 -15.16 1.56 18.27
C LYS A 55 -14.43 2.71 18.96
N ILE A 56 -15.05 3.88 19.07
CA ILE A 56 -14.53 5.06 19.79
C ILE A 56 -14.27 4.70 21.25
N LYS A 57 -15.28 4.11 21.92
CA LYS A 57 -15.15 3.67 23.31
C LYS A 57 -14.07 2.62 23.47
N ALA A 58 -14.01 1.62 22.58
CA ALA A 58 -13.01 0.56 22.62
C ALA A 58 -11.57 1.09 22.44
N LYS A 59 -11.38 2.12 21.60
CA LYS A 59 -10.07 2.77 21.38
C LYS A 59 -9.73 3.87 22.41
N GLY A 60 -10.64 4.18 23.34
CA GLY A 60 -10.42 5.20 24.37
C GLY A 60 -10.60 6.65 23.89
N TYR A 61 -11.19 6.88 22.72
CA TYR A 61 -11.51 8.22 22.23
C TYR A 61 -12.85 8.73 22.80
N LYS A 62 -13.06 10.04 22.73
CA LYS A 62 -14.29 10.74 23.11
C LYS A 62 -14.79 11.63 21.97
N LEU A 63 -16.11 11.64 21.81
CA LEU A 63 -16.91 12.64 21.11
C LEU A 63 -16.92 13.99 21.83
N THR A 64 -16.65 15.14 21.21
CA THR A 64 -17.29 16.36 21.73
C THR A 64 -18.82 16.24 21.59
N PRO A 65 -19.62 16.89 22.46
CA PRO A 65 -21.09 16.80 22.38
C PRO A 65 -21.64 17.19 21.00
N ASP A 66 -21.06 18.22 20.40
CA ASP A 66 -21.40 18.70 19.06
C ASP A 66 -21.02 17.69 17.97
N ALA A 67 -19.83 17.09 18.04
CA ALA A 67 -19.40 16.05 17.11
C ALA A 67 -20.29 14.80 17.20
N SER A 68 -20.65 14.39 18.42
CA SER A 68 -21.55 13.25 18.66
C SER A 68 -22.94 13.51 18.09
N ALA A 69 -23.52 14.68 18.34
CA ALA A 69 -24.85 15.06 17.84
C ALA A 69 -24.90 15.18 16.30
N LYS A 70 -23.79 15.55 15.66
CA LYS A 70 -23.72 15.75 14.21
C LYS A 70 -23.17 14.57 13.42
N LEU A 71 -22.69 13.51 14.07
CA LEU A 71 -22.01 12.39 13.41
C LEU A 71 -22.83 11.77 12.27
N ALA A 72 -24.13 11.52 12.48
CA ALA A 72 -25.03 11.00 11.44
C ALA A 72 -25.11 11.95 10.23
N SER A 73 -25.30 13.24 10.49
CA SER A 73 -25.37 14.27 9.44
C SER A 73 -24.04 14.41 8.69
N ILE A 74 -22.90 14.29 9.38
CA ILE A 74 -21.56 14.35 8.77
C ILE A 74 -21.39 13.19 7.78
N ILE A 75 -21.76 11.96 8.18
CA ILE A 75 -21.69 10.78 7.32
C ILE A 75 -22.65 10.92 6.14
N ASP A 76 -23.91 11.27 6.40
CA ASP A 76 -24.92 11.30 5.35
C ASP A 76 -24.67 12.38 4.30
N SER A 77 -24.34 13.59 4.74
CA SER A 77 -24.08 14.72 3.83
C SER A 77 -22.73 14.63 3.12
N GLY A 78 -21.73 13.99 3.74
CA GLY A 78 -20.39 13.93 3.18
C GLY A 78 -20.05 12.64 2.41
N THR A 79 -20.97 11.69 2.30
CA THR A 79 -20.78 10.45 1.53
C THR A 79 -21.95 10.16 0.60
N THR A 80 -21.71 9.52 -0.54
CA THR A 80 -22.79 9.02 -1.41
C THR A 80 -23.22 7.62 -0.99
N LYS A 81 -24.42 7.18 -1.42
CA LYS A 81 -24.92 5.83 -1.16
C LYS A 81 -23.98 4.75 -1.71
N GLU A 82 -23.39 4.99 -2.88
CA GLU A 82 -22.43 4.07 -3.52
C GLU A 82 -21.14 3.95 -2.72
N LEU A 83 -20.66 5.07 -2.16
CA LEU A 83 -19.46 5.07 -1.31
C LEU A 83 -19.73 4.29 -0.01
N ARG A 84 -20.90 4.52 0.61
CA ARG A 84 -21.31 3.79 1.82
C ARG A 84 -21.43 2.30 1.55
N SER A 85 -22.03 1.89 0.44
CA SER A 85 -22.09 0.47 0.03
C SER A 85 -20.70 -0.11 -0.23
N LYS A 86 -19.82 0.63 -0.91
CA LYS A 86 -18.46 0.18 -1.24
C LYS A 86 -17.58 -0.07 -0.01
N TYR A 87 -17.61 0.84 0.96
CA TYR A 87 -16.74 0.75 2.15
C TYR A 87 -17.43 0.02 3.30
N ASN A 88 -18.75 0.17 3.43
CA ASN A 88 -19.60 -0.43 4.47
C ASN A 88 -18.91 -0.35 5.85
N GLY A 89 -18.73 -1.46 6.57
CA GLY A 89 -18.04 -1.46 7.87
C GLY A 89 -16.64 -0.82 7.87
N ARG A 90 -15.87 -0.90 6.77
CA ARG A 90 -14.53 -0.29 6.66
C ARG A 90 -14.58 1.24 6.64
N LEU A 91 -15.74 1.84 6.32
CA LEU A 91 -15.94 3.28 6.42
C LEU A 91 -15.68 3.76 7.85
N THR A 92 -16.15 3.00 8.84
CA THR A 92 -16.00 3.34 10.26
C THR A 92 -14.54 3.30 10.72
N ASP A 93 -13.75 2.33 10.26
CA ASP A 93 -12.34 2.19 10.62
C ASP A 93 -11.50 3.34 10.05
N ASN A 94 -11.68 3.59 8.75
CA ASN A 94 -10.96 4.64 8.04
C ASN A 94 -11.35 6.03 8.57
N LEU A 95 -12.64 6.26 8.84
CA LEU A 95 -13.10 7.53 9.40
C LEU A 95 -12.44 7.80 10.76
N LEU A 96 -12.38 6.81 11.65
CA LEU A 96 -11.74 6.99 12.95
C LEU A 96 -10.24 7.19 12.87
N GLN A 97 -9.55 6.41 12.03
CA GLN A 97 -8.11 6.56 11.84
C GLN A 97 -7.78 7.97 11.34
N TRP A 98 -8.43 8.39 10.25
CA TRP A 98 -8.14 9.68 9.65
C TRP A 98 -8.59 10.85 10.53
N SER A 99 -9.67 10.69 11.31
CA SER A 99 -10.07 11.74 12.26
C SER A 99 -9.01 11.91 13.36
N SER A 100 -8.38 10.82 13.82
CA SER A 100 -7.25 10.93 14.75
C SER A 100 -6.05 11.61 14.11
N ASP A 101 -5.77 11.36 12.84
CA ASP A 101 -4.66 12.01 12.13
C ASP A 101 -4.92 13.52 12.00
N GLU A 102 -6.15 13.92 11.62
CA GLU A 102 -6.56 15.33 11.53
C GLU A 102 -6.51 16.04 12.89
N MET A 103 -6.96 15.37 13.96
CA MET A 103 -6.82 15.86 15.33
C MET A 103 -5.35 16.08 15.70
N ASN A 104 -4.46 15.15 15.35
CA ASN A 104 -3.01 15.27 15.61
C ASN A 104 -2.37 16.42 14.82
N THR A 105 -2.83 16.68 13.59
CA THR A 105 -2.38 17.83 12.80
C THR A 105 -2.88 19.16 13.37
N ARG A 106 -4.11 19.18 13.89
CA ARG A 106 -4.75 20.37 14.43
C ARG A 106 -4.19 20.79 15.79
N LEU A 107 -3.92 19.83 16.68
CA LEU A 107 -3.56 20.12 18.06
C LEU A 107 -2.07 20.50 18.20
N PRO A 108 -1.75 21.53 19.02
CA PRO A 108 -0.37 21.87 19.32
C PRO A 108 0.27 20.81 20.22
N LEU A 109 1.60 20.78 20.24
CA LEU A 109 2.36 19.75 20.96
C LEU A 109 2.18 19.76 22.49
N ASN A 110 1.65 20.85 23.04
CA ASN A 110 1.34 21.01 24.46
C ASN A 110 -0.14 20.72 24.78
N ALA A 111 -0.90 20.13 23.85
CA ALA A 111 -2.28 19.73 24.09
C ALA A 111 -2.36 18.74 25.27
N SER A 112 -3.38 18.94 26.09
CA SER A 112 -3.65 18.08 27.25
C SER A 112 -4.02 16.66 26.82
N GLY A 113 -3.84 15.70 27.74
CA GLY A 113 -4.25 14.30 27.51
C GLY A 113 -5.73 14.16 27.16
N GLU A 114 -6.59 15.01 27.73
CA GLU A 114 -8.02 15.07 27.41
C GLU A 114 -8.27 15.50 25.96
N GLN A 115 -7.52 16.49 25.45
CA GLN A 115 -7.63 16.96 24.06
C GLN A 115 -7.15 15.89 23.07
N LEU A 116 -6.07 15.17 23.39
CA LEU A 116 -5.49 14.13 22.54
C LEU A 116 -6.35 12.86 22.41
N ILE A 117 -7.42 12.75 23.19
CA ILE A 117 -8.39 11.67 23.08
C ILE A 117 -9.77 12.17 22.68
N THR A 118 -9.94 13.47 22.44
CA THR A 118 -11.25 14.06 22.15
C THR A 118 -11.32 14.54 20.70
N LEU A 119 -12.07 13.82 19.88
CA LEU A 119 -12.30 14.15 18.48
C LEU A 119 -13.37 15.23 18.35
N GLU A 120 -13.07 16.24 17.54
CA GLU A 120 -13.99 17.33 17.24
C GLU A 120 -14.68 17.14 15.88
N ARG A 121 -15.74 17.92 15.67
CA ARG A 121 -16.54 17.89 14.44
C ARG A 121 -15.68 18.13 13.20
N GLN A 122 -14.72 19.04 13.29
CA GLN A 122 -13.84 19.40 12.19
C GLN A 122 -12.92 18.25 11.77
N ASP A 123 -12.46 17.43 12.71
CA ASP A 123 -11.60 16.27 12.44
C ASP A 123 -12.39 15.22 11.62
N LEU A 124 -13.63 14.94 12.04
CA LEU A 124 -14.54 14.05 11.32
C LEU A 124 -14.87 14.57 9.91
N GLN A 125 -15.12 15.88 9.77
CA GLN A 125 -15.43 16.50 8.48
C GLN A 125 -14.23 16.47 7.52
N ALA A 126 -13.02 16.73 8.02
CA ALA A 126 -11.79 16.65 7.23
C ALA A 126 -11.51 15.20 6.80
N ALA A 127 -11.68 14.24 7.72
CA ALA A 127 -11.58 12.81 7.43
C ALA A 127 -12.60 12.36 6.38
N ILE A 128 -13.84 12.84 6.41
CA ILE A 128 -14.82 12.55 5.37
C ILE A 128 -14.44 13.14 4.01
N LYS A 129 -13.93 14.38 3.98
CA LYS A 129 -13.39 14.96 2.73
C LYS A 129 -12.30 14.08 2.13
N ARG A 130 -11.47 13.42 2.94
CA ARG A 130 -10.50 12.44 2.45
C ARG A 130 -11.15 11.26 1.73
N PHE A 131 -12.37 10.82 2.03
CA PHE A 131 -13.02 9.78 1.21
C PHE A 131 -13.43 10.27 -0.18
N VAL A 132 -13.76 11.56 -0.29
CA VAL A 132 -14.19 12.20 -1.54
C VAL A 132 -12.98 12.61 -2.39
N THR A 133 -11.88 13.03 -1.74
CA THR A 133 -10.63 13.46 -2.41
C THR A 133 -9.60 12.34 -2.55
N ALA A 134 -9.62 11.31 -1.69
CA ALA A 134 -8.88 10.09 -1.94
C ALA A 134 -9.49 9.48 -3.19
N ARG A 135 -8.71 9.54 -4.27
CA ARG A 135 -9.07 8.87 -5.51
C ARG A 135 -9.41 7.42 -5.14
N PRO A 136 -10.58 6.90 -5.54
CA PRO A 136 -10.82 5.48 -5.39
C PRO A 136 -9.65 4.75 -6.09
N PRO A 137 -9.14 3.61 -5.56
CA PRO A 137 -8.40 2.71 -6.43
C PRO A 137 -9.35 2.39 -7.58
N THR A 138 -9.01 2.91 -8.76
CA THR A 138 -9.81 2.74 -9.97
C THR A 138 -9.82 1.25 -10.28
N LYS A 139 -11.00 0.65 -10.36
CA LYS A 139 -11.17 -0.63 -11.05
C LYS A 139 -10.71 -0.37 -12.49
N LYS A 140 -9.53 -0.85 -12.88
CA LYS A 140 -8.95 -0.61 -14.21
C LYS A 140 -9.65 -1.54 -15.22
N ASP A 141 -10.61 -1.01 -15.96
CA ASP A 141 -11.16 -1.61 -17.20
C ASP A 141 -10.84 -0.68 -18.40
N PRO A 142 -11.00 -1.10 -19.66
CA PRO A 142 -9.98 -1.63 -20.56
C PRO A 142 -9.47 -0.59 -21.59
N ALA A 143 -9.62 0.70 -21.31
CA ALA A 143 -9.18 1.81 -22.19
C ALA A 143 -7.89 2.54 -21.71
N LEU A 144 -7.27 2.05 -20.63
CA LEU A 144 -6.15 2.74 -19.95
C LEU A 144 -4.78 2.29 -20.50
N ILE A 145 -4.12 3.22 -21.20
CA ILE A 145 -2.75 3.22 -21.74
C ILE A 145 -1.73 2.56 -20.78
N GLY A 146 -0.77 1.83 -21.34
CA GLY A 146 0.35 1.16 -20.64
C GLY A 146 0.30 -0.38 -20.72
N GLY A 147 1.34 -1.06 -20.23
CA GLY A 147 1.46 -2.52 -20.22
C GLY A 147 2.49 -3.06 -21.20
N ALA A 148 2.89 -2.27 -22.20
CA ALA A 148 3.92 -2.61 -23.18
C ALA A 148 5.23 -3.09 -22.53
N GLU A 149 5.57 -2.53 -21.38
CA GLU A 149 6.74 -2.88 -20.58
C GLU A 149 6.61 -4.28 -19.96
N VAL A 150 5.44 -4.59 -19.38
CA VAL A 150 5.13 -5.93 -18.86
C VAL A 150 5.06 -6.95 -20.00
N GLU A 151 4.49 -6.57 -21.16
CA GLU A 151 4.44 -7.44 -22.34
C GLU A 151 5.84 -7.73 -22.89
N GLN A 152 6.67 -6.70 -23.02
CA GLN A 152 8.04 -6.81 -23.50
C GLN A 152 8.88 -7.65 -22.53
N GLN A 153 8.70 -7.50 -21.23
CA GLN A 153 9.43 -8.27 -20.23
C GLN A 153 9.00 -9.74 -20.24
N LEU A 154 7.69 -10.02 -20.25
CA LEU A 154 7.17 -11.38 -20.38
C LEU A 154 7.61 -12.03 -21.70
N LYS A 155 7.74 -11.24 -22.78
CA LYS A 155 8.30 -11.69 -24.05
C LYS A 155 9.78 -12.07 -23.96
N GLN A 156 10.61 -11.22 -23.36
CA GLN A 156 12.04 -11.53 -23.13
C GLN A 156 12.22 -12.80 -22.28
N TRP A 157 11.24 -13.10 -21.43
CA TRP A 157 11.28 -14.21 -20.49
C TRP A 157 10.56 -15.47 -20.99
N ASN A 158 10.16 -15.48 -22.26
CA ASN A 158 9.48 -16.60 -22.90
C ASN A 158 8.15 -16.98 -22.21
N LEU A 159 7.43 -15.95 -21.73
CA LEU A 159 6.09 -15.99 -21.13
C LEU A 159 5.12 -15.05 -21.88
N ALA A 160 5.44 -14.69 -23.13
CA ALA A 160 4.66 -13.77 -23.95
C ALA A 160 3.18 -14.16 -24.05
N GLU A 161 2.88 -15.48 -24.05
CA GLU A 161 1.53 -16.02 -24.11
C GLU A 161 0.65 -15.59 -22.93
N TYR A 162 1.25 -15.27 -21.78
CA TYR A 162 0.55 -14.84 -20.58
C TYR A 162 0.39 -13.31 -20.48
N SER A 163 1.06 -12.53 -21.33
CA SER A 163 1.02 -11.06 -21.31
C SER A 163 -0.41 -10.49 -21.20
N PRO A 164 -1.38 -10.94 -22.01
CA PRO A 164 -2.74 -10.41 -21.93
C PRO A 164 -3.40 -10.65 -20.56
N LEU A 165 -3.03 -11.72 -19.85
CA LEU A 165 -3.58 -12.06 -18.53
C LEU A 165 -3.07 -11.09 -17.46
N PHE A 166 -1.76 -10.80 -17.47
CA PHE A 166 -1.15 -9.84 -16.55
C PHE A 166 -1.65 -8.41 -16.82
N VAL A 167 -1.69 -7.99 -18.09
CA VAL A 167 -2.19 -6.66 -18.46
C VAL A 167 -3.67 -6.49 -18.11
N ARG A 168 -4.50 -7.51 -18.37
CA ARG A 168 -5.93 -7.52 -18.01
C ARG A 168 -6.16 -7.50 -16.50
N ALA A 169 -5.28 -8.15 -15.73
CA ALA A 169 -5.32 -8.11 -14.27
C ALA A 169 -4.75 -6.82 -13.65
N GLY A 170 -4.27 -5.89 -14.49
CA GLY A 170 -3.91 -4.55 -14.07
C GLY A 170 -2.42 -4.31 -13.87
N TYR A 171 -1.57 -5.31 -14.09
CA TYR A 171 -0.12 -5.22 -14.04
C TYR A 171 0.39 -4.48 -15.28
N ARG A 172 0.86 -3.24 -15.08
CA ARG A 172 1.28 -2.35 -16.17
C ARG A 172 2.74 -1.90 -16.05
N LEU A 173 3.29 -1.90 -14.84
CA LEU A 173 4.67 -1.56 -14.54
C LEU A 173 5.39 -2.77 -13.96
N LEU A 174 6.71 -2.86 -14.11
CA LEU A 174 7.49 -3.94 -13.51
C LEU A 174 7.41 -3.95 -11.97
N ILE A 175 7.20 -2.78 -11.36
CA ILE A 175 6.99 -2.66 -9.91
C ILE A 175 5.71 -3.36 -9.45
N ASP A 176 4.69 -3.47 -10.30
CA ASP A 176 3.45 -4.18 -9.98
C ASP A 176 3.70 -5.68 -9.77
N LEU A 177 4.77 -6.22 -10.37
CA LEU A 177 5.15 -7.63 -10.28
C LEU A 177 5.93 -7.98 -9.00
N LEU A 178 6.46 -6.98 -8.28
CA LEU A 178 7.28 -7.21 -7.08
C LEU A 178 6.53 -7.91 -5.95
N HIS A 179 5.21 -7.74 -5.88
CA HIS A 179 4.42 -8.31 -4.79
C HIS A 179 3.79 -9.65 -5.14
N LEU A 180 3.98 -10.13 -6.37
CA LEU A 180 3.42 -11.41 -6.79
C LEU A 180 4.01 -12.57 -5.99
N ASP A 181 3.11 -13.47 -5.60
CA ASP A 181 3.43 -14.80 -5.12
C ASP A 181 2.94 -15.89 -6.09
N GLU A 182 3.25 -17.15 -5.79
CA GLU A 182 2.88 -18.27 -6.66
C GLU A 182 1.36 -18.42 -6.81
N ARG A 183 0.59 -18.09 -5.76
CA ARG A 183 -0.87 -18.15 -5.78
C ARG A 183 -1.43 -17.07 -6.69
N ASP A 184 -0.84 -15.88 -6.67
CA ASP A 184 -1.21 -14.79 -7.56
C ASP A 184 -0.94 -15.16 -9.02
N VAL A 185 0.24 -15.69 -9.32
CA VAL A 185 0.62 -16.13 -10.68
C VAL A 185 -0.31 -17.23 -11.21
N ARG A 186 -0.69 -18.19 -10.35
CA ARG A 186 -1.66 -19.23 -10.71
C ARG A 186 -3.07 -18.67 -10.87
N ALA A 187 -3.48 -17.73 -10.03
CA ALA A 187 -4.78 -17.04 -10.12
C ALA A 187 -4.90 -16.21 -11.40
N LEU A 188 -3.78 -15.77 -11.98
CA LEU A 188 -3.73 -15.11 -13.28
C LEU A 188 -3.90 -16.07 -14.47
N GLY A 189 -3.88 -17.38 -14.24
CA GLY A 189 -4.07 -18.41 -15.27
C GLY A 189 -2.79 -19.04 -15.79
N VAL A 190 -1.63 -18.75 -15.19
CA VAL A 190 -0.39 -19.49 -15.45
C VAL A 190 -0.46 -20.83 -14.71
N THR A 191 -0.80 -21.90 -15.41
CA THR A 191 -1.06 -23.22 -14.79
C THR A 191 0.03 -24.26 -15.06
N LYS A 192 0.83 -24.08 -16.13
CA LYS A 192 1.94 -24.98 -16.45
C LYS A 192 3.05 -24.83 -15.41
N GLU A 193 3.46 -25.93 -14.78
CA GLU A 193 4.49 -25.93 -13.72
C GLU A 193 5.84 -25.33 -14.15
N ALA A 194 6.22 -25.49 -15.42
CA ALA A 194 7.43 -24.87 -15.98
C ALA A 194 7.30 -23.34 -16.07
N ASP A 195 6.10 -22.83 -16.26
CA ASP A 195 5.83 -21.41 -16.50
C ASP A 195 5.58 -20.67 -15.21
N VAL A 196 4.93 -21.33 -14.24
CA VAL A 196 4.84 -20.85 -12.85
C VAL A 196 6.25 -20.72 -12.26
N ARG A 197 7.11 -21.74 -12.43
CA ARG A 197 8.50 -21.66 -11.97
C ARG A 197 9.28 -20.54 -12.65
N ARG A 198 9.09 -20.35 -13.97
CA ARG A 198 9.70 -19.23 -14.69
C ARG A 198 9.19 -17.90 -14.13
N ALA A 199 7.88 -17.67 -14.06
CA ALA A 199 7.29 -16.45 -13.50
C ALA A 199 7.80 -16.14 -12.09
N MET A 200 7.89 -17.14 -11.21
CA MET A 200 8.39 -16.94 -9.84
C MET A 200 9.89 -16.65 -9.78
N ALA A 201 10.71 -17.29 -10.62
CA ALA A 201 12.13 -16.97 -10.72
C ALA A 201 12.35 -15.51 -11.16
N LEU A 202 11.47 -15.01 -12.01
CA LEU A 202 11.50 -13.66 -12.55
C LEU A 202 11.08 -12.61 -11.52
N VAL A 203 10.00 -12.86 -10.79
CA VAL A 203 9.58 -12.02 -9.66
C VAL A 203 10.68 -11.96 -8.59
N ASN A 204 11.32 -13.10 -8.28
CA ASN A 204 12.43 -13.14 -7.33
C ASN A 204 13.66 -12.37 -7.81
N ARG A 205 13.94 -12.41 -9.11
CA ARG A 205 15.01 -11.60 -9.72
C ARG A 205 14.71 -10.11 -9.62
N LEU A 206 13.49 -9.68 -9.94
CA LEU A 206 13.08 -8.28 -9.77
C LEU A 206 13.17 -7.84 -8.30
N LYS A 207 12.76 -8.70 -7.36
CA LYS A 207 12.93 -8.45 -5.92
C LYS A 207 14.40 -8.29 -5.54
N GLN A 208 15.29 -9.08 -6.12
CA GLN A 208 16.72 -9.04 -5.85
C GLN A 208 17.37 -7.79 -6.46
N GLU A 209 17.07 -7.45 -7.71
CA GLU A 209 17.54 -6.22 -8.39
C GLU A 209 17.03 -4.98 -7.65
N HIS A 210 15.76 -4.97 -7.23
CA HIS A 210 15.19 -3.91 -6.40
C HIS A 210 15.86 -3.82 -5.01
N ARG A 211 16.17 -4.96 -4.38
CA ARG A 211 16.89 -4.99 -3.10
C ARG A 211 18.32 -4.47 -3.24
N GLN A 212 19.02 -4.84 -4.32
CA GLN A 212 20.36 -4.32 -4.62
C GLN A 212 20.31 -2.81 -4.86
N MET A 213 19.35 -2.34 -5.65
CA MET A 213 19.14 -0.91 -5.91
C MET A 213 18.76 -0.15 -4.63
N ALA A 214 17.93 -0.74 -3.77
CA ALA A 214 17.58 -0.19 -2.46
C ALA A 214 18.80 -0.11 -1.52
N ASN A 215 19.65 -1.13 -1.49
CA ASN A 215 20.87 -1.17 -0.69
C ASN A 215 21.94 -0.20 -1.22
N GLU A 216 22.10 -0.10 -2.55
CA GLU A 216 22.97 0.90 -3.18
C GLU A 216 22.48 2.33 -2.90
N MET A 217 21.16 2.51 -2.78
CA MET A 217 20.58 3.79 -2.39
C MET A 217 20.68 4.10 -0.90
N ASP A 218 20.56 3.10 -0.03
CA ASP A 218 20.84 3.24 1.40
C ASP A 218 22.29 3.70 1.64
N ALA A 219 23.23 3.27 0.79
CA ALA A 219 24.62 3.71 0.83
C ALA A 219 24.86 5.13 0.28
N LEU A 220 23.95 5.67 -0.55
CA LEU A 220 24.07 7.01 -1.15
C LEU A 220 23.29 8.09 -0.40
N PHE A 221 22.40 7.71 0.52
CA PHE A 221 21.55 8.61 1.29
C PHE A 221 22.05 8.75 2.72
N ILE A 222 23.21 9.38 2.88
CA ILE A 222 23.55 10.03 4.16
C ILE A 222 22.73 11.33 4.16
N ASP A 223 21.63 11.35 4.91
CA ASP A 223 20.92 12.60 5.20
C ASP A 223 21.95 13.57 5.85
N PRO A 224 22.09 14.82 5.38
CA PRO A 224 23.04 15.79 5.95
C PRO A 224 22.89 16.00 7.47
N ASP A 225 21.72 15.65 8.03
CA ASP A 225 21.41 15.70 9.45
C ASP A 225 21.71 14.38 10.19
N THR A 226 22.11 13.32 9.48
CA THR A 226 22.38 11.96 9.99
C THR A 226 23.86 11.59 10.06
N GLN A 227 24.75 12.58 10.19
CA GLN A 227 26.18 12.28 10.36
C GLN A 227 26.43 11.40 11.60
N ASP A 228 25.66 11.65 12.66
CA ASP A 228 25.53 10.79 13.83
C ASP A 228 24.19 11.06 14.54
N ILE A 229 23.79 10.14 15.43
CA ILE A 229 22.52 10.21 16.18
C ILE A 229 22.46 11.43 17.11
N ARG A 230 23.61 11.91 17.62
CA ARG A 230 23.65 13.09 18.50
C ARG A 230 23.26 14.34 17.73
N THR A 231 23.85 14.57 16.56
CA THR A 231 23.54 15.68 15.66
C THR A 231 22.07 15.63 15.22
N TRP A 232 21.56 14.43 14.91
CA TRP A 232 20.16 14.23 14.53
C TRP A 232 19.18 14.62 15.65
N LEU A 233 19.51 14.25 16.90
CA LEU A 233 18.73 14.58 18.10
C LEU A 233 18.79 16.09 18.42
N GLU A 234 19.97 16.71 18.34
CA GLU A 234 20.17 18.13 18.64
C GLU A 234 19.33 19.04 17.73
N LYS A 235 19.35 18.80 16.41
CA LYS A 235 18.56 19.57 15.44
C LYS A 235 17.04 19.48 15.67
N ARG A 236 16.57 18.43 16.34
CA ARG A 236 15.15 18.19 16.67
C ARG A 236 14.79 18.61 18.09
N GLY A 237 15.70 19.29 18.79
CA GLY A 237 15.51 19.70 20.18
C GLY A 237 15.33 18.51 21.12
N LEU A 238 16.03 17.42 20.82
CA LEU A 238 16.10 16.16 21.58
C LEU A 238 17.52 15.85 22.06
N GLY A 239 18.45 16.81 21.95
CA GLY A 239 19.88 16.63 22.25
C GLY A 239 20.17 16.15 23.68
N GLU A 240 19.27 16.42 24.63
CA GLU A 240 19.36 15.92 26.01
C GLU A 240 19.36 14.37 26.11
N TYR A 241 18.74 13.69 25.14
CA TYR A 241 18.68 12.22 25.08
C TYR A 241 19.89 11.59 24.36
N SER A 242 20.82 12.39 23.83
CA SER A 242 21.97 11.88 23.05
C SER A 242 22.79 10.83 23.79
N LYS A 243 23.15 11.09 25.05
CA LYS A 243 23.89 10.13 25.90
C LYS A 243 23.10 8.85 26.16
N LEU A 244 21.78 8.93 26.17
CA LEU A 244 20.90 7.78 26.38
C LEU A 244 20.92 6.86 25.15
N PHE A 245 20.76 7.44 23.97
CA PHE A 245 20.82 6.72 22.70
C PHE A 245 22.22 6.11 22.48
N GLU A 246 23.28 6.84 22.82
CA GLU A 246 24.66 6.35 22.77
C GLU A 246 24.88 5.16 23.74
N ARG A 247 24.38 5.27 24.98
CA ARG A 247 24.46 4.18 25.98
C ARG A 247 23.76 2.91 25.51
N HIS A 248 22.62 3.04 24.84
CA HIS A 248 21.85 1.93 24.28
C HIS A 248 22.34 1.49 22.89
N ARG A 249 23.44 2.09 22.38
CA ARG A 249 24.02 1.80 21.06
C ARG A 249 23.00 1.89 19.93
N VAL A 250 22.13 2.89 19.99
CA VAL A 250 21.17 3.15 18.92
C VAL A 250 21.92 3.84 17.78
N ASP A 251 22.04 3.15 16.65
CA ASP A 251 22.43 3.71 15.37
C ASP A 251 21.17 3.98 14.50
N PHE A 252 21.33 4.47 13.27
CA PHE A 252 20.17 4.80 12.40
C PHE A 252 19.40 3.56 11.93
N GLU A 253 20.01 2.38 11.90
CA GLU A 253 19.32 1.14 11.58
C GLU A 253 18.36 0.79 12.72
N VAL A 254 18.89 0.75 13.95
CA VAL A 254 18.11 0.51 15.17
C VAL A 254 17.08 1.61 15.39
N LEU A 255 17.41 2.87 15.07
CA LEU A 255 16.51 4.03 15.25
C LEU A 255 15.19 3.83 14.52
N GLY A 256 15.20 3.29 13.29
CA GLY A 256 14.00 3.07 12.48
C GLY A 256 13.06 1.99 13.05
N ASP A 257 13.62 1.06 13.83
CA ASP A 257 12.93 -0.09 14.39
C ASP A 257 12.47 0.13 15.84
N LEU A 258 12.94 1.19 16.50
CA LEU A 258 12.56 1.50 17.87
C LEU A 258 11.04 1.66 18.01
N THR A 259 10.44 0.82 18.85
CA THR A 259 9.05 0.92 19.23
C THR A 259 8.84 1.93 20.35
N TYR A 260 7.59 2.32 20.56
CA TYR A 260 7.23 3.20 21.67
C TYR A 260 7.60 2.61 23.04
N GLU A 261 7.57 1.27 23.18
CA GLU A 261 7.94 0.59 24.42
C GLU A 261 9.47 0.51 24.56
N ASP A 262 10.22 0.32 23.47
CA ASP A 262 11.69 0.34 23.53
C ASP A 262 12.23 1.69 24.03
N ILE A 263 11.63 2.81 23.60
CA ILE A 263 12.03 4.15 24.05
C ILE A 263 11.76 4.33 25.56
N LYS A 264 10.73 3.68 26.10
CA LYS A 264 10.44 3.66 27.54
C LYS A 264 11.50 2.84 28.27
N GLU A 265 11.82 1.66 27.77
CA GLU A 265 12.83 0.76 28.36
C GLU A 265 14.24 1.36 28.31
N MET A 266 14.52 2.19 27.29
CA MET A 266 15.74 2.99 27.22
C MET A 266 15.86 4.05 28.34
N GLY A 267 14.77 4.36 29.05
CA GLY A 267 14.77 5.26 30.20
C GLY A 267 13.95 6.54 30.01
N ILE A 268 13.34 6.77 28.84
CA ILE A 268 12.45 7.92 28.61
C ILE A 268 11.05 7.58 29.15
N SER A 269 10.94 7.59 30.47
CA SER A 269 9.74 7.14 31.21
C SER A 269 8.60 8.15 31.20
N GLU A 270 8.85 9.40 30.86
CA GLU A 270 7.83 10.44 30.79
C GLU A 270 7.09 10.40 29.44
N VAL A 271 5.75 10.46 29.47
CA VAL A 271 4.91 10.30 28.28
C VAL A 271 5.17 11.38 27.22
N GLY A 272 5.42 12.63 27.63
CA GLY A 272 5.65 13.77 26.75
C GLY A 272 6.92 13.62 25.91
N PRO A 273 8.11 13.59 26.55
CA PRO A 273 9.38 13.29 25.90
C PRO A 273 9.35 12.05 25.01
N ARG A 274 8.77 10.95 25.51
CA ARG A 274 8.71 9.69 24.77
C ARG A 274 7.91 9.81 23.47
N ARG A 275 6.76 10.49 23.51
CA ARG A 275 5.96 10.77 22.30
C ARG A 275 6.70 11.68 21.34
N LYS A 276 7.42 12.68 21.84
CA LYS A 276 8.22 13.59 21.01
C LYS A 276 9.30 12.80 20.26
N VAL A 277 10.09 12.00 20.97
CA VAL A 277 11.14 11.15 20.39
C VAL A 277 10.55 10.16 19.37
N PHE A 278 9.50 9.43 19.74
CA PHE A 278 8.88 8.45 18.84
C PHE A 278 8.28 9.08 17.57
N ARG A 279 7.69 10.28 17.68
CA ARG A 279 7.17 11.01 16.52
C ARG A 279 8.30 11.43 15.59
N GLU A 280 9.38 12.01 16.12
CA GLU A 280 10.52 12.43 15.29
C GLU A 280 11.17 11.24 14.58
N ILE A 281 11.27 10.08 15.25
CA ILE A 281 11.71 8.82 14.65
C ILE A 281 10.75 8.39 13.53
N SER A 282 9.44 8.44 13.78
CA SER A 282 8.42 8.05 12.79
C SER A 282 8.43 8.97 11.56
N VAL A 283 8.51 10.28 11.76
CA VAL A 283 8.60 11.28 10.68
C VAL A 283 9.88 11.06 9.88
N TRP A 284 11.02 10.85 10.55
CA TRP A 284 12.28 10.54 9.88
C TRP A 284 12.19 9.24 9.08
N ARG A 285 11.60 8.18 9.64
CA ARG A 285 11.39 6.91 8.96
C ARG A 285 10.51 7.09 7.72
N ASP A 286 9.37 7.77 7.86
CA ASP A 286 8.43 7.97 6.78
C ASP A 286 9.02 8.87 5.67
N ASP A 287 9.75 9.93 6.03
CA ASP A 287 10.45 10.81 5.09
C ASP A 287 11.61 10.10 4.38
N ARG A 288 12.37 9.27 5.11
CA ARG A 288 13.42 8.41 4.53
C ARG A 288 12.84 7.41 3.55
N GLU A 289 11.78 6.70 3.91
CA GLU A 289 11.11 5.74 3.03
C GLU A 289 10.45 6.43 1.83
N PHE A 290 9.87 7.62 2.02
CA PHE A 290 9.31 8.42 0.93
C PHE A 290 10.39 8.90 -0.05
N LYS A 291 11.47 9.52 0.46
CA LYS A 291 12.60 9.98 -0.35
C LYS A 291 13.31 8.82 -1.05
N LYS A 292 13.43 7.67 -0.39
CA LYS A 292 13.94 6.43 -0.97
C LYS A 292 13.03 5.96 -2.09
N ALA A 293 11.71 5.93 -1.88
CA ALA A 293 10.76 5.55 -2.92
C ALA A 293 10.76 6.53 -4.10
N GLU A 294 10.84 7.84 -3.87
CA GLU A 294 10.94 8.85 -4.93
C GLU A 294 12.25 8.76 -5.71
N ALA A 295 13.39 8.57 -5.03
CA ALA A 295 14.68 8.45 -5.68
C ALA A 295 14.79 7.13 -6.47
N ILE A 296 14.23 6.01 -5.97
CA ILE A 296 14.12 4.75 -6.72
C ILE A 296 13.29 5.01 -7.98
N ARG A 297 12.10 5.61 -7.83
CA ARG A 297 11.22 5.93 -8.96
C ARG A 297 11.91 6.83 -9.98
N ALA A 298 12.58 7.90 -9.54
CA ALA A 298 13.28 8.83 -10.42
C ALA A 298 14.44 8.15 -11.17
N ARG A 299 15.19 7.25 -10.52
CA ARG A 299 16.26 6.49 -11.16
C ARG A 299 15.74 5.43 -12.11
N MET A 300 14.66 4.73 -11.77
CA MET A 300 14.01 3.76 -12.66
C MET A 300 13.49 4.46 -13.91
N ILE A 301 12.83 5.61 -13.77
CA ILE A 301 12.40 6.46 -14.90
C ILE A 301 13.61 6.92 -15.74
N ALA A 302 14.71 7.34 -15.09
CA ALA A 302 15.91 7.80 -15.81
C ALA A 302 16.65 6.67 -16.54
N GLN A 303 16.69 5.48 -15.96
CA GLN A 303 17.30 4.28 -16.55
C GLN A 303 16.43 3.75 -17.70
N GLU A 304 15.10 3.78 -17.55
CA GLU A 304 14.11 3.49 -18.59
C GLU A 304 14.25 4.47 -19.75
N ASN A 305 14.31 5.78 -19.49
CA ASN A 305 14.51 6.80 -20.53
C ASN A 305 15.83 6.60 -21.30
N LYS A 306 16.91 6.20 -20.63
CA LYS A 306 18.19 5.85 -21.29
C LYS A 306 18.06 4.59 -22.16
N TYR A 307 17.32 3.58 -21.70
CA TYR A 307 17.11 2.36 -22.46
C TYR A 307 16.24 2.60 -23.70
N PHE A 308 15.19 3.42 -23.57
CA PHE A 308 14.36 3.87 -24.70
C PHE A 308 15.16 4.69 -25.71
N ALA A 309 15.99 5.63 -25.26
CA ALA A 309 16.87 6.40 -26.14
C ALA A 309 17.85 5.48 -26.90
N ALA A 310 18.46 4.51 -26.21
CA ALA A 310 19.37 3.55 -26.83
C ALA A 310 18.66 2.59 -27.81
N SER A 311 17.44 2.14 -27.50
CA SER A 311 16.65 1.27 -28.37
C SER A 311 16.12 2.01 -29.60
N ALA A 312 15.68 3.27 -29.44
CA ALA A 312 15.24 4.11 -30.55
C ALA A 312 16.39 4.39 -31.51
N GLN A 313 17.58 4.71 -30.98
CA GLN A 313 18.80 4.91 -31.78
C GLN A 313 19.16 3.64 -32.58
N LYS A 314 19.11 2.47 -31.94
CA LYS A 314 19.42 1.18 -32.57
C LYS A 314 18.45 0.81 -33.69
N ILE A 315 17.16 1.15 -33.56
CA ILE A 315 16.15 0.97 -34.62
C ILE A 315 16.41 1.93 -35.78
N GLN A 316 16.77 3.18 -35.48
CA GLN A 316 17.09 4.19 -36.49
C GLN A 316 18.34 3.79 -37.30
N ASP A 317 19.35 3.23 -36.64
CA ASP A 317 20.58 2.75 -37.25
C ASP A 317 20.33 1.50 -38.13
N ASP A 318 19.50 0.55 -37.68
CA ASP A 318 19.14 -0.66 -38.46
C ASP A 318 18.29 -0.30 -39.70
N VAL A 319 17.35 0.64 -39.57
CA VAL A 319 16.57 1.17 -40.72
C VAL A 319 17.47 1.92 -41.70
N GLY A 320 18.42 2.72 -41.20
CA GLY A 320 19.42 3.41 -42.01
C GLY A 320 20.30 2.45 -42.80
N GLN A 321 20.78 1.37 -42.17
CA GLN A 321 21.58 0.34 -42.84
C GLN A 321 20.80 -0.40 -43.93
N ARG A 322 19.54 -0.78 -43.67
CA ARG A 322 18.70 -1.48 -44.66
C ARG A 322 18.37 -0.60 -45.88
N LEU A 323 18.09 0.68 -45.66
CA LEU A 323 17.88 1.64 -46.74
C LEU A 323 19.16 1.89 -47.55
N GLY A 324 20.32 1.90 -46.90
CA GLY A 324 21.63 1.95 -47.56
C GLY A 324 21.88 0.73 -48.46
N MET A 325 21.62 -0.48 -47.95
CA MET A 325 21.75 -1.73 -48.72
C MET A 325 20.78 -1.77 -49.92
N LEU A 326 19.54 -1.30 -49.74
CA LEU A 326 18.56 -1.19 -50.82
C LEU A 326 19.02 -0.21 -51.91
N ARG A 327 19.56 0.95 -51.54
CA ARG A 327 20.12 1.91 -52.51
C ARG A 327 21.33 1.36 -53.27
N GLN A 328 22.22 0.62 -52.60
CA GLN A 328 23.34 -0.06 -53.26
C GLN A 328 22.85 -1.14 -54.23
N SER A 329 21.81 -1.91 -53.86
CA SER A 329 21.23 -2.94 -54.73
C SER A 329 20.50 -2.37 -55.96
N LEU A 330 19.98 -1.15 -55.86
CA LEU A 330 19.31 -0.43 -56.95
C LEU A 330 20.29 0.33 -57.87
N SER A 331 21.49 0.65 -57.39
CA SER A 331 22.54 1.31 -58.19
C SER A 331 23.44 0.33 -58.96
N ASN A 332 23.35 -0.97 -58.67
CA ASN A 332 24.10 -2.05 -59.34
C ASN A 332 23.25 -2.81 -60.38
N LYS A 333 22.12 -2.25 -60.79
CA LYS A 333 21.37 -2.60 -62.01
C LYS A 333 21.44 -1.44 -62.96
#